data_AF-A0A2T2TT00-F1
#
_entry.id   AF-A0A2T2TT00-F1
#
_cell.length_a   1.000
_cell.length_b   1.000
_cell.length_c   1.000
_cell.angle_alpha   90.00
_cell.angle_beta   90.00
_cell.angle_gamma   90.00
#
_symmetry.space_group_name_H-M   'P 1'
#
loop_
_entity.id
_entity.type
_entity.pdbx_description
1 polymer ?
#
loop_
_entity_poly.entity_id
_entity_poly.type
_entity_poly.pdbx_seq_one_letter_code
_entity_poly.pdbx_strand_id
1 'polypeptide(L)'
;MNRERTEQEERRREERRQLEERGIEPYAYAFDTDAHAADLLAAFEDEKHGEEASGELRGSVAGRIRSLRVMGGSSFFDLQDESGRIQIYA
;
A
#
# COMPACT_ATOMS: atom_id res chain seq x y z
N MET A 1 0.02 25.90 -25.17
CA MET A 1 -1.22 25.93 -24.37
C MET A 1 -0.84 25.66 -22.93
N ASN A 2 -0.97 26.65 -22.04
CA ASN A 2 -0.75 26.45 -20.61
C ASN A 2 -2.09 25.96 -20.04
N ARG A 3 -2.17 24.66 -19.72
CA ARG A 3 -3.40 24.07 -19.17
C ARG A 3 -3.41 24.37 -17.68
N GLU A 4 -4.40 25.13 -17.21
CA GLU A 4 -4.67 25.29 -15.78
C GLU A 4 -4.86 23.90 -15.16
N ARG A 5 -4.13 23.65 -14.08
CA ARG A 5 -4.14 22.38 -13.37
C ARG A 5 -5.28 22.38 -12.38
N THR A 6 -5.84 21.20 -12.14
CA THR A 6 -6.79 21.03 -11.05
C THR A 6 -6.06 21.09 -9.71
N GLU A 7 -6.74 21.52 -8.63
CA GLU A 7 -6.21 21.48 -7.27
C GLU A 7 -5.67 20.09 -6.88
N GLN A 8 -6.30 19.02 -7.40
CA GLN A 8 -5.85 17.66 -7.19
C GLN A 8 -4.48 17.39 -7.83
N GLU A 9 -4.24 17.86 -9.06
CA GLU A 9 -2.95 17.71 -9.72
C GLU A 9 -1.85 18.52 -9.04
N GLU A 10 -2.17 19.72 -8.55
CA GLU A 10 -1.22 20.54 -7.80
C GLU A 10 -0.81 19.85 -6.50
N ARG A 11 -1.78 19.36 -5.73
CA ARG A 11 -1.52 18.61 -4.50
C ARG A 11 -0.67 17.37 -4.74
N ARG A 12 -0.94 16.59 -5.79
CA ARG A 12 -0.14 15.38 -6.11
C ARG A 12 1.31 15.71 -6.44
N ARG A 13 1.56 16.85 -7.08
CA ARG A 13 2.93 17.32 -7.39
C ARG A 13 3.64 17.82 -6.15
N GLU A 14 2.92 18.48 -5.26
CA GLU A 14 3.43 18.92 -3.96
C GLU A 14 3.83 17.71 -3.10
N GLU A 15 2.95 16.71 -2.95
CA GLU A 15 3.24 15.44 -2.25
C GLU A 15 4.48 14.74 -2.81
N ARG A 16 4.64 14.72 -4.15
CA ARG A 16 5.83 14.16 -4.79
C ARG A 16 7.10 14.93 -4.42
N ARG A 17 7.06 16.27 -4.44
CA ARG A 17 8.21 17.09 -4.05
C ARG A 17 8.60 16.86 -2.59
N GLN A 18 7.63 16.70 -1.70
CA GLN A 18 7.89 16.39 -0.29
C GLN A 18 8.57 15.02 -0.09
N LEU A 19 8.28 14.03 -0.94
CA LEU A 19 9.01 12.76 -0.94
C LEU A 19 10.47 12.98 -1.36
N GLU A 20 10.70 13.73 -2.44
CA GLU A 20 12.04 14.08 -2.93
C GLU A 20 12.86 14.84 -1.85
N GLU A 21 12.26 15.83 -1.18
CA GLU A 21 12.87 16.60 -0.09
C GLU A 21 13.25 15.74 1.12
N ARG A 22 12.54 14.61 1.34
CA ARG A 22 12.84 13.62 2.38
C ARG A 22 13.88 12.59 1.93
N GLY A 23 14.41 12.68 0.71
CA GLY A 23 15.35 11.72 0.14
C GLY A 23 14.70 10.40 -0.28
N ILE A 24 13.38 10.36 -0.45
CA ILE A 24 12.63 9.17 -0.89
C ILE A 24 12.42 9.27 -2.41
N GLU A 25 12.96 8.31 -3.17
CA GLU A 25 12.77 8.22 -4.63
C GLU A 25 11.30 7.84 -4.96
N PRO A 26 10.48 8.75 -5.52
CA PRO A 26 9.07 8.47 -5.79
C PRO A 26 8.85 7.43 -6.90
N TYR A 27 9.84 7.24 -7.78
CA TYR A 27 9.79 6.32 -8.91
C TYR A 27 10.92 5.27 -8.81
N ALA A 28 10.93 4.54 -7.70
CA ALA A 28 11.92 3.48 -7.47
C ALA A 28 11.90 2.43 -8.60
N TYR A 29 13.08 1.96 -9.00
CA TYR A 29 13.25 1.06 -10.14
C TYR A 29 12.77 -0.36 -9.88
N ALA A 30 12.81 -0.81 -8.62
CA ALA A 30 12.44 -2.16 -8.23
C ALA A 30 11.93 -2.20 -6.79
N PHE A 31 11.03 -3.14 -6.54
CA PHE A 31 10.61 -3.58 -5.22
C PHE A 31 10.41 -5.09 -5.33
N ASP A 32 11.09 -5.86 -4.48
CA ASP A 32 10.99 -7.30 -4.49
C ASP A 32 9.68 -7.74 -3.84
N THR A 33 8.86 -8.48 -4.58
CA THR A 33 7.62 -9.10 -4.10
C THR A 33 7.77 -10.62 -4.12
N ASP A 34 7.38 -11.28 -3.05
CA ASP A 34 7.43 -12.75 -2.89
C ASP A 34 6.05 -13.39 -2.71
N ALA A 35 4.98 -12.58 -2.68
CA ALA A 35 3.62 -13.07 -2.51
C ALA A 35 2.59 -12.26 -3.32
N HIS A 36 1.47 -12.89 -3.62
CA HIS A 36 0.27 -12.24 -4.13
C HIS A 36 -0.79 -12.06 -3.04
N ALA A 37 -1.61 -11.03 -3.17
CA ALA A 37 -2.70 -10.72 -2.23
C ALA A 37 -3.65 -11.92 -2.04
N ALA A 38 -4.05 -12.59 -3.12
CA ALA A 38 -4.94 -13.75 -3.06
C ALA A 38 -4.30 -14.94 -2.32
N ASP A 39 -3.00 -15.19 -2.53
CA ASP A 39 -2.29 -16.30 -1.92
C ASP A 39 -2.15 -16.11 -0.41
N LEU A 40 -1.82 -14.89 0.03
CA LEU A 40 -1.75 -14.56 1.45
C LEU A 40 -3.11 -14.71 2.13
N LEU A 41 -4.19 -14.27 1.48
CA LEU A 41 -5.54 -14.43 2.02
C LEU A 41 -5.97 -15.89 2.06
N ALA A 42 -5.59 -16.70 1.08
CA ALA A 42 -5.91 -18.13 1.05
C ALA A 42 -5.10 -18.94 2.08
N ALA A 43 -3.85 -18.54 2.34
CA ALA A 43 -3.00 -19.15 3.36
C ALA A 43 -3.37 -18.72 4.78
N PHE A 44 -4.15 -17.65 4.93
CA PHE A 44 -4.61 -17.17 6.22
C PHE A 44 -5.69 -18.09 6.79
N GLU A 45 -5.32 -18.91 7.77
CA GLU A 45 -6.25 -19.72 8.54
C GLU A 45 -6.70 -18.96 9.79
N ASP A 46 -7.96 -18.51 9.83
CA ASP A 46 -8.55 -17.74 10.95
C ASP A 46 -8.34 -18.42 12.33
N GLU A 47 -8.45 -19.74 12.39
CA GLU A 47 -8.29 -20.53 13.63
C GLU A 47 -6.84 -20.62 14.12
N LYS A 48 -5.85 -20.41 13.24
CA LYS A 48 -4.41 -20.46 13.56
C LYS A 48 -3.76 -19.10 13.72
N HIS A 49 -4.45 -18.02 13.35
CA HIS A 49 -3.94 -16.64 13.31
C HIS A 49 -4.70 -15.67 14.24
N GLY A 50 -5.42 -16.19 15.24
CA GLY A 50 -6.02 -15.40 16.34
C GLY A 50 -4.99 -14.81 17.32
N GLU A 51 -5.46 -14.19 18.42
CA GLU A 51 -4.62 -13.44 19.38
C GLU A 51 -3.44 -14.24 20.00
N GLU A 52 -3.48 -15.58 19.91
CA GLU A 52 -2.49 -16.52 20.48
C GLU A 52 -1.71 -17.31 19.40
N ALA A 53 -1.82 -16.89 18.14
CA ALA A 53 -1.21 -17.53 16.99
C ALA A 53 0.32 -17.46 16.96
N SER A 54 0.96 -18.62 16.80
CA SER A 54 2.42 -18.77 16.69
C SER A 54 2.93 -18.88 15.25
N GLY A 55 2.04 -18.79 14.25
CA GLY A 55 2.40 -18.80 12.83
C GLY A 55 2.64 -17.38 12.32
N GLU A 56 3.87 -17.06 11.91
CA GLU A 56 4.15 -15.80 11.22
C GLU A 56 3.93 -15.98 9.71
N LEU A 57 2.77 -15.54 9.21
CA LEU A 57 2.58 -15.35 7.77
C LEU A 57 3.29 -14.05 7.36
N ARG A 58 4.43 -14.17 6.68
CA ARG A 58 5.20 -13.02 6.16
C ARG A 58 5.20 -13.05 4.63
N GLY A 59 5.03 -11.87 4.04
CA GLY A 59 5.10 -11.69 2.59
C GLY A 59 5.21 -10.20 2.23
N SER A 60 5.69 -9.96 1.02
CA SER A 60 5.90 -8.67 0.39
C SER A 60 5.02 -8.59 -0.86
N VAL A 61 4.16 -7.58 -0.90
CA VAL A 61 3.16 -7.37 -1.96
C VAL A 61 3.30 -5.96 -2.53
N ALA A 62 3.04 -5.82 -3.83
CA ALA A 62 2.97 -4.52 -4.50
C ALA A 62 1.69 -4.40 -5.32
N GLY A 63 1.13 -3.19 -5.37
CA GLY A 63 -0.12 -2.96 -6.08
C GLY A 63 -0.57 -1.51 -6.04
N ARG A 64 -1.78 -1.25 -6.52
CA ARG A 64 -2.39 0.07 -6.54
C ARG A 64 -3.22 0.30 -5.30
N ILE A 65 -2.96 1.41 -4.59
CA ILE A 65 -3.84 1.88 -3.52
C ILE A 65 -5.18 2.31 -4.13
N ARG A 66 -6.28 1.68 -3.69
CA ARG A 66 -7.65 1.96 -4.16
C ARG A 66 -8.43 2.85 -3.19
N SER A 67 -8.20 2.69 -1.90
CA SER A 67 -8.78 3.50 -0.84
C SER A 67 -7.73 3.73 0.26
N LEU A 68 -7.78 4.88 0.91
CA LEU A 68 -6.90 5.23 2.05
C LEU A 68 -7.76 5.92 3.11
N ARG A 69 -7.70 5.42 4.34
CA ARG A 69 -8.40 5.93 5.51
C ARG A 69 -7.36 6.22 6.59
N VAL A 70 -7.21 7.50 6.95
CA VAL A 70 -6.26 7.94 7.98
C VAL A 70 -7.05 8.23 9.26
N MET A 71 -6.71 7.53 10.34
CA MET A 71 -7.33 7.70 11.65
C MET A 71 -6.22 8.04 12.65
N GLY A 72 -6.12 9.32 13.04
CA GLY A 72 -5.01 9.91 13.80
C GLY A 72 -4.18 8.93 14.64
N GLY A 73 -3.00 8.57 14.13
CA GLY A 73 -2.09 7.57 14.70
C GLY A 73 -2.04 6.22 13.96
N SER A 74 -2.95 5.98 13.01
CA SER A 74 -2.99 4.78 12.19
C SER A 74 -3.58 5.07 10.80
N SER A 75 -3.31 4.19 9.84
CA SER A 75 -3.85 4.24 8.49
C SER A 75 -4.27 2.86 8.02
N PHE A 76 -5.38 2.81 7.32
CA PHE A 76 -5.85 1.61 6.63
C PHE A 76 -5.97 1.92 5.14
N PHE A 77 -5.44 1.06 4.30
CA PHE A 77 -5.62 1.20 2.86
C PHE A 77 -5.82 -0.13 2.16
N ASP A 78 -6.58 -0.10 1.07
CA ASP A 78 -6.78 -1.27 0.24
C ASP A 78 -5.74 -1.27 -0.89
N LEU A 79 -4.86 -2.27 -0.91
CA LEU A 79 -3.90 -2.53 -1.98
C LEU A 79 -4.50 -3.53 -2.97
N GLN A 80 -4.50 -3.20 -4.25
CA GLN A 80 -4.95 -4.10 -5.32
C GLN A 80 -3.77 -4.47 -6.22
N ASP A 81 -3.41 -5.76 -6.23
CA ASP A 81 -2.47 -6.34 -7.19
C ASP A 81 -3.24 -7.02 -8.34
N GLU A 82 -2.54 -7.83 -9.15
CA GLU A 82 -3.17 -8.58 -10.25
C GLU A 82 -4.04 -9.76 -9.78
N SER A 83 -3.78 -10.29 -8.59
CA SER A 83 -4.48 -11.44 -8.02
C SER A 83 -5.76 -11.05 -7.29
N GLY A 84 -5.80 -9.86 -6.69
CA GLY A 84 -6.90 -9.45 -5.83
C GLY A 84 -6.65 -8.18 -5.04
N ARG A 85 -7.36 -8.06 -3.91
CA ARG A 85 -7.29 -6.90 -3.02
C ARG A 85 -7.02 -7.39 -1.60
N ILE A 86 -6.07 -6.73 -0.94
CA ILE A 86 -5.74 -6.95 0.47
C ILE A 86 -5.77 -5.62 1.22
N GLN A 87 -6.20 -5.65 2.49
CA GLN A 87 -6.17 -4.47 3.36
C GLN A 87 -4.84 -4.41 4.10
N ILE A 88 -4.23 -3.24 4.13
CA ILE A 88 -2.99 -2.96 4.87
C ILE A 88 -3.33 -2.04 6.05
N TYR A 89 -2.78 -2.39 7.21
CA TYR A 89 -2.73 -1.55 8.40
C TYR A 89 -1.31 -0.99 8.54
N ALA A 90 -1.18 0.33 8.72
CA ALA A 90 0.09 1.05 8.80
C ALA A 90 0.05 2.16 9.86
#